data_AF-A0A1I3YE58-F1
#
_entry.id   AF-A0A1I3YE58-F1
#
_cell.length_a   1.000
_cell.length_b   1.000
_cell.length_c   1.000
_cell.angle_alpha   90.00
_cell.angle_beta   90.00
_cell.angle_gamma   90.00
#
_symmetry.space_group_name_H-M   'P 1'
#
loop_
_entity.id
_entity.type
_entity.pdbx_description
1 polymer ?
#
loop_
_entity_poly.entity_id
_entity_poly.type
_entity_poly.pdbx_seq_one_letter_code
_entity_poly.pdbx_strand_id
1 'polypeptide(L)'
;MNNSTHHTKIKQLLDQIEPLLPATHQHLLSELSAEIEQLVTFLPQASLTGEYLAKPEFDNSSGCYRRGQESIFYCPHCYESQQDLIATQRINSRLRVCPQCRSSIKPAK
;
A
#
# COMPACT_ATOMS: atom_id res chain seq x y z
N MET A 1 4.60 5.35 15.15
CA MET A 1 5.46 6.54 15.35
C MET A 1 6.83 6.46 14.66
N ASN A 2 7.15 5.40 13.90
CA ASN A 2 8.53 5.18 13.41
C ASN A 2 8.87 5.85 12.06
N ASN A 3 7.88 6.16 11.21
CA ASN A 3 8.14 6.72 9.88
C ASN A 3 8.56 8.20 9.87
N SER A 4 8.14 9.00 10.87
CA SER A 4 8.71 10.34 11.05
C SER A 4 10.22 10.24 11.30
N THR A 5 10.63 9.29 12.14
CA THR A 5 12.03 9.01 12.45
C THR A 5 12.81 8.51 11.23
N HIS A 6 12.22 7.63 10.40
CA HIS A 6 12.86 7.16 9.16
C HIS A 6 12.97 8.25 8.09
N HIS A 7 11.92 9.06 7.91
CA HIS A 7 11.95 10.20 6.98
C HIS A 7 12.99 11.24 7.41
N THR A 8 13.02 11.59 8.70
CA THR A 8 14.06 12.46 9.27
C THR A 8 15.45 11.87 9.06
N LYS A 9 15.62 10.56 9.24
CA LYS A 9 16.92 9.88 9.02
C LYS A 9 17.33 9.87 7.55
N ILE A 10 16.39 9.70 6.62
CA ILE A 10 16.66 9.78 5.17
C ILE A 10 17.09 11.20 4.79
N LYS A 11 16.39 12.23 5.28
CA LYS A 11 16.81 13.63 5.07
C LYS A 11 18.22 13.91 5.63
N GLN A 12 18.48 13.46 6.85
CA GLN A 12 19.82 13.58 7.45
C GLN A 12 20.91 12.88 6.64
N LEU A 13 20.61 11.77 5.97
CA LEU A 13 21.57 11.08 5.10
C LEU A 13 21.77 11.84 3.79
N LEU A 14 20.71 12.41 3.21
CA LEU A 14 20.80 13.24 2.01
C LEU A 14 21.64 14.49 2.25
N ASP A 15 21.43 15.18 3.37
CA ASP A 15 22.22 16.36 3.76
C ASP A 15 23.71 16.02 3.98
N GLN A 16 24.02 14.80 4.42
CA GLN A 16 25.40 14.32 4.58
C GLN A 16 26.05 13.95 3.23
N ILE A 17 25.27 13.57 2.23
CA ILE A 17 25.75 13.15 0.91
C ILE A 17 25.89 14.35 -0.04
N GLU A 18 25.09 15.40 0.14
CA GLU A 18 25.16 16.66 -0.61
C GLU A 18 26.57 17.26 -0.75
N PRO A 19 27.38 17.39 0.32
CA PRO A 19 28.74 17.94 0.22
C PRO A 19 29.75 16.96 -0.42
N LEU A 20 29.41 15.67 -0.55
CA LEU A 20 30.29 14.64 -1.12
C LEU A 20 30.10 14.48 -2.63
N LEU A 21 29.10 15.12 -3.21
CA LEU A 21 28.76 15.01 -4.62
C LEU A 21 29.28 16.22 -5.44
N PRO A 22 29.78 15.98 -6.66
CA PRO A 22 30.08 17.05 -7.61
C PRO A 22 28.83 17.89 -7.89
N ALA A 23 29.00 19.20 -8.09
CA ALA A 23 27.91 20.14 -8.39
C ALA A 23 27.01 19.68 -9.55
N THR A 24 27.57 18.92 -10.50
CA THR A 24 26.87 18.32 -11.64
C THR A 24 25.71 17.40 -11.23
N HIS A 25 25.79 16.75 -10.07
CA HIS A 25 24.80 15.76 -9.61
C HIS A 25 23.88 16.29 -8.49
N GLN A 26 24.04 17.54 -8.04
CA GLN A 26 23.21 18.12 -6.98
C GLN A 26 21.73 18.21 -7.40
N HIS A 27 21.44 18.37 -8.68
CA HIS A 27 20.06 18.36 -9.19
C HIS A 27 19.34 17.03 -8.93
N LEU A 28 20.05 15.89 -8.99
CA LEU A 28 19.48 14.56 -8.73
C LEU A 28 19.08 14.39 -7.27
N LEU A 29 19.81 15.00 -6.32
CA LEU A 29 19.43 15.01 -4.90
C LEU A 29 18.16 15.82 -4.68
N SER A 30 18.03 16.97 -5.35
CA SER A 30 16.82 17.78 -5.30
C SER A 30 15.62 17.01 -5.84
N GLU A 31 15.75 16.34 -6.98
CA GLU A 31 14.66 15.52 -7.55
C GLU A 31 14.30 14.33 -6.66
N LEU A 32 15.30 13.63 -6.12
CA LEU A 32 15.07 12.49 -5.22
C LEU A 32 14.36 12.94 -3.93
N SER A 33 14.75 14.09 -3.36
CA SER A 33 14.09 14.64 -2.17
C SER A 33 12.64 15.02 -2.43
N ALA A 34 12.34 15.58 -3.61
CA ALA A 34 10.99 15.93 -4.02
C ALA A 34 10.11 14.69 -4.22
N GLU A 35 10.64 13.64 -4.84
CA GLU A 35 9.95 12.34 -4.99
C GLU A 35 9.68 11.69 -3.63
N ILE A 36 10.63 11.73 -2.69
CA ILE A 36 10.44 11.21 -1.33
C ILE A 36 9.34 11.97 -0.58
N GLU A 37 9.32 13.31 -0.66
CA GLU A 37 8.25 14.15 -0.09
C GLU A 37 6.88 13.80 -0.68
N GLN A 38 6.81 13.62 -2.00
CA GLN A 38 5.57 13.22 -2.67
C GLN A 38 5.09 11.84 -2.19
N LEU A 39 5.98 10.86 -2.09
CA LEU A 39 5.65 9.52 -1.58
C LEU A 39 5.17 9.56 -0.12
N VAL A 40 5.81 10.36 0.73
CA VAL A 40 5.39 10.54 2.14
C VAL A 40 4.01 11.21 2.23
N THR A 41 3.72 12.14 1.32
CA THR A 41 2.44 12.87 1.28
C THR A 41 1.31 12.03 0.68
N PHE A 42 1.61 11.19 -0.32
CA PHE A 42 0.63 10.34 -0.98
C PHE A 42 0.30 9.05 -0.22
N LEU A 43 1.17 8.58 0.67
CA LEU A 43 0.87 7.44 1.53
C LEU A 43 -0.13 7.87 2.62
N PRO A 44 -1.38 7.36 2.61
CA PRO A 44 -2.32 7.65 3.68
C PRO A 44 -1.72 7.19 5.01
N GLN A 45 -1.65 8.07 6.01
CA GLN A 45 -1.21 7.72 7.37
C GLN A 45 -2.02 6.54 7.97
N ALA A 46 -3.21 6.27 7.43
CA ALA A 46 -4.06 5.14 7.78
C ALA A 46 -3.52 3.76 7.33
N SER A 47 -2.54 3.71 6.42
CA SER A 47 -2.03 2.45 5.85
C SER A 47 -0.86 1.82 6.60
N LEU A 48 -0.56 2.25 7.83
CA LEU A 48 0.70 1.93 8.52
C LEU A 48 0.55 1.58 10.01
N THR A 49 -0.59 1.03 10.42
CA THR A 49 -0.62 0.13 11.58
C THR A 49 -0.06 -1.23 11.16
N GLY A 50 0.60 -1.97 12.05
CA GLY A 50 1.24 -3.26 11.72
C GLY A 50 0.30 -4.30 11.09
N GLU A 51 -1.01 -4.15 11.28
CA GLU A 51 -2.05 -4.95 10.61
C GLU A 51 -2.19 -4.66 9.11
N TYR A 52 -1.86 -3.44 8.64
CA TYR A 52 -1.93 -3.06 7.24
C TYR A 52 -0.74 -3.61 6.42
N LEU A 53 0.37 -3.95 7.08
CA LEU A 53 1.50 -4.68 6.48
C LEU A 53 1.32 -6.19 6.55
N ALA A 54 0.38 -6.69 7.35
CA ALA A 54 0.12 -8.11 7.44
C ALA A 54 -0.48 -8.63 6.12
N LYS A 55 -0.08 -9.85 5.76
CA LYS A 55 -0.71 -10.59 4.66
C LYS A 55 -2.22 -10.66 4.95
N PRO A 56 -3.08 -10.27 3.99
CA PRO A 56 -4.51 -10.36 4.22
C PRO A 56 -4.92 -11.82 4.45
N GLU A 57 -5.91 -12.01 5.30
CA GLU A 57 -6.49 -13.32 5.60
C GLU A 57 -7.64 -13.62 4.64
N PHE A 58 -7.73 -14.87 4.19
CA PHE A 58 -8.86 -15.30 3.38
C PHE A 58 -10.09 -15.53 4.27
N ASP A 59 -11.18 -14.82 4.00
CA ASP A 59 -12.45 -14.98 4.69
C ASP A 59 -13.40 -15.85 3.87
N ASN A 60 -13.62 -17.08 4.35
CA ASN A 60 -14.50 -18.04 3.69
C ASN A 60 -15.93 -17.53 3.56
N SER A 61 -16.40 -16.70 4.50
CA SER A 61 -17.79 -16.22 4.51
C SER A 61 -18.11 -15.25 3.37
N SER A 62 -17.12 -14.48 2.91
CA SER A 62 -17.24 -13.60 1.74
C SER A 62 -16.60 -14.16 0.48
N GLY A 63 -15.64 -15.09 0.62
CA GLY A 63 -14.78 -15.56 -0.47
C GLY A 63 -13.70 -14.54 -0.86
N CYS A 64 -13.46 -13.54 -0.03
CA CYS A 64 -12.50 -12.46 -0.27
C CYS A 64 -11.39 -12.45 0.77
N TYR A 65 -10.33 -11.70 0.47
CA TYR A 65 -9.31 -11.35 1.45
C TYR A 65 -9.78 -10.19 2.34
N ARG A 66 -9.34 -10.14 3.59
CA ARG A 66 -9.56 -9.01 4.52
C ARG A 66 -8.30 -8.75 5.35
N ARG A 67 -8.15 -7.55 5.88
CA ARG A 67 -7.06 -7.19 6.81
C ARG A 67 -7.62 -6.99 8.20
N GLY A 68 -7.04 -7.63 9.21
CA GLY A 68 -7.43 -7.46 10.61
C GLY A 68 -8.95 -7.54 10.83
N GLN A 69 -9.52 -6.49 11.42
CA GLN A 69 -10.98 -6.33 11.63
C GLN A 69 -11.64 -5.35 10.66
N GLU A 70 -11.03 -5.07 9.50
CA GLU A 70 -11.61 -4.15 8.52
C GLU A 70 -12.91 -4.68 7.91
N SER A 71 -13.80 -3.75 7.56
CA SER A 71 -15.03 -4.03 6.81
C SER A 71 -14.80 -4.14 5.29
N ILE A 72 -13.57 -3.86 4.83
CA ILE A 72 -13.18 -3.88 3.42
C ILE A 72 -12.74 -5.30 3.04
N PHE A 73 -13.23 -5.75 1.89
CA PHE A 73 -12.93 -7.06 1.34
C PHE A 73 -12.20 -6.92 0.01
N TYR A 74 -11.08 -7.61 -0.15
CA TYR A 74 -10.16 -7.53 -1.28
C TYR A 74 -10.29 -8.73 -2.22
N CYS A 75 -10.08 -8.51 -3.51
CA CYS A 75 -10.25 -9.53 -4.55
C CYS A 75 -9.15 -10.61 -4.48
N PRO A 76 -9.51 -11.91 -4.42
CA PRO A 76 -8.53 -12.99 -4.41
C PRO A 76 -7.75 -13.10 -5.72
N HIS A 77 -8.41 -12.95 -6.88
CA HIS A 77 -7.74 -13.06 -8.17
C HIS A 77 -6.66 -11.99 -8.39
N CYS A 78 -6.93 -10.74 -8.02
CA CYS A 78 -5.94 -9.66 -8.14
C CYS A 78 -4.78 -9.88 -7.16
N TYR A 79 -5.08 -10.30 -5.94
CA TYR A 79 -4.06 -10.54 -4.93
C TYR A 79 -3.16 -11.75 -5.27
N GLU A 80 -3.72 -12.86 -5.73
CA GLU A 80 -2.94 -14.06 -6.08
C GLU A 80 -2.08 -13.86 -7.34
N SER A 81 -2.56 -13.07 -8.32
CA SER A 81 -1.82 -12.84 -9.57
C SER A 81 -0.76 -11.75 -9.46
N GLN A 82 -1.07 -10.65 -8.78
CA GLN A 82 -0.27 -9.41 -8.81
C GLN A 82 0.06 -8.88 -7.42
N GLN A 83 -0.41 -9.54 -6.35
CA GLN A 83 -0.35 -9.01 -4.97
C GLN A 83 -1.13 -7.69 -4.80
N ASP A 84 -2.06 -7.40 -5.70
CA ASP A 84 -2.87 -6.19 -5.69
C ASP A 84 -4.09 -6.32 -4.79
N LEU A 85 -4.28 -5.33 -3.91
CA LEU A 85 -5.41 -5.25 -3.00
C LEU A 85 -6.51 -4.37 -3.55
N ILE A 86 -7.33 -4.96 -4.41
CA ILE A 86 -8.48 -4.30 -5.01
C ILE A 86 -9.73 -4.53 -4.15
N ALA A 87 -10.31 -3.45 -3.62
CA ALA A 87 -11.55 -3.50 -2.87
C ALA A 87 -12.72 -4.00 -3.76
N THR A 88 -13.48 -4.95 -3.23
CA THR A 88 -14.61 -5.58 -3.91
C THR A 88 -15.93 -4.87 -3.61
N GLN A 89 -16.80 -4.79 -4.60
CA GLN A 89 -18.14 -4.24 -4.44
C GLN A 89 -19.12 -5.37 -4.11
N ARG A 90 -19.90 -5.20 -3.04
CA ARG A 90 -20.95 -6.16 -2.68
C ARG A 90 -22.17 -5.94 -3.56
N ILE A 91 -22.63 -7.00 -4.24
CA ILE A 91 -23.87 -6.98 -5.02
C ILE A 91 -25.03 -7.53 -4.18
N ASN A 92 -24.80 -8.63 -3.45
CA ASN A 92 -25.77 -9.19 -2.51
C ASN A 92 -25.05 -10.01 -1.41
N SER A 93 -25.80 -10.78 -0.61
CA SER A 93 -25.23 -11.59 0.47
C SER A 93 -24.35 -12.76 0.01
N ARG A 94 -24.47 -13.19 -1.25
CA ARG A 94 -23.75 -14.34 -1.81
C ARG A 94 -22.82 -13.97 -2.97
N LEU A 95 -22.71 -12.69 -3.30
CA LEU A 95 -21.97 -12.23 -4.48
C LEU A 95 -21.31 -10.87 -4.24
N ARG A 96 -20.02 -10.84 -4.52
CA ARG A 96 -19.22 -9.62 -4.67
C ARG A 96 -18.58 -9.61 -6.06
N VAL A 97 -18.21 -8.45 -6.54
CA VAL A 97 -17.50 -8.28 -7.81
C VAL A 97 -16.24 -7.46 -7.61
N CYS A 98 -15.17 -7.83 -8.31
CA CYS A 98 -13.98 -6.99 -8.39
C CYS A 98 -14.18 -5.93 -9.49
N PRO A 99 -14.06 -4.63 -9.20
CA PRO A 99 -14.20 -3.60 -10.23
C PRO A 99 -13.09 -3.64 -11.28
N GLN A 100 -11.90 -4.13 -10.91
CA GLN A 100 -10.72 -4.18 -11.78
C GLN A 100 -10.76 -5.37 -12.75
N CYS A 101 -10.79 -6.59 -12.22
CA CYS A 101 -10.76 -7.81 -13.05
C CYS A 101 -12.16 -8.35 -13.41
N ARG A 102 -13.23 -7.71 -12.92
CA ARG A 102 -14.64 -8.11 -13.12
C ARG A 102 -14.96 -9.53 -12.64
N SER A 103 -14.09 -10.14 -11.84
CA SER A 103 -14.34 -11.48 -11.32
C SER A 103 -15.51 -11.46 -10.34
N SER A 104 -16.39 -12.45 -10.50
CA SER A 104 -17.51 -12.73 -9.61
C SER A 104 -17.05 -13.61 -8.47
N ILE A 105 -17.11 -13.08 -7.25
CA ILE A 105 -16.57 -13.72 -6.04
C ILE A 105 -17.74 -14.18 -5.18
N LYS A 106 -17.69 -15.46 -4.78
CA LYS A 106 -18.71 -16.12 -3.98
C LYS A 106 -18.07 -16.67 -2.70
N PRO A 107 -18.83 -16.78 -1.59
CA PRO A 107 -18.36 -17.45 -0.39
C PRO A 107 -17.77 -18.83 -0.69
N ALA A 108 -16.66 -19.16 -0.04
CA ALA A 108 -16.13 -20.51 -0.07
C ALA A 108 -17.10 -21.42 0.70
N LYS A 109 -17.49 -22.54 0.09
CA LYS A 109 -18.42 -23.50 0.68
C LYS A 109 -17.80 -24.20 1.88
#